data_AF-A0A7V3CW47-F1
#
_entry.id   AF-A0A7V3CW47-F1
#
_cell.length_a   1.000
_cell.length_b   1.000
_cell.length_c   1.000
_cell.angle_alpha   90.00
_cell.angle_beta   90.00
_cell.angle_gamma   90.00
#
_symmetry.space_group_name_H-M   'P 1'
#
loop_
_entity.id
_entity.type
_entity.pdbx_description
1 polymer ?
#
loop_
_entity_poly.entity_id
_entity_poly.type
_entity_poly.pdbx_seq_one_letter_code
_entity_poly.pdbx_strand_id
1 'polypeptide(L)' 'MNIPENLKYTKDHEWVRVEGNIGVIGITDYAQG' A
#
# COMPACT_ATOMS: atom_id res chain seq x y z
N MET A 1 -11.91 5.06 4.93
CA MET A 1 -10.75 4.81 4.06
C MET A 1 -9.70 5.87 4.37
N ASN A 2 -8.68 5.50 5.14
CA ASN A 2 -7.49 6.32 5.32
C ASN A 2 -6.54 5.97 4.17
N ILE A 3 -6.12 6.96 3.38
CA ILE A 3 -5.20 6.76 2.25
C ILE A 3 -3.87 7.45 2.61
N PRO A 4 -2.88 6.71 3.12
CA PRO A 4 -1.57 7.30 3.40
C PRO A 4 -0.90 7.82 2.12
N GLU A 5 -0.38 9.05 2.17
CA GLU A 5 0.27 9.73 1.03
C GLU A 5 1.66 9.15 0.70
N ASN A 6 2.27 8.41 1.63
CA ASN A 6 3.60 7.81 1.50
C ASN A 6 3.57 6.39 0.91
N LEU A 7 2.45 5.98 0.31
CA LEU A 7 2.27 4.66 -0.30
C LEU A 7 2.07 4.78 -1.80
N LYS A 8 2.59 3.80 -2.54
CA LYS A 8 2.25 3.61 -3.96
C LYS A 8 1.24 2.48 -4.08
N TYR A 9 0.17 2.69 -4.84
CA TYR A 9 -0.95 1.76 -4.94
C TYR A 9 -0.99 1.07 -6.30
N THR A 10 -1.48 -0.17 -6.31
CA THR A 10 -1.81 -0.91 -7.54
C THR A 10 -3.31 -0.83 -7.83
N LYS A 11 -3.71 -1.20 -9.05
CA LYS A 11 -5.13 -1.36 -9.40
C LYS A 11 -5.76 -2.58 -8.72
N ASP A 12 -4.93 -3.52 -8.27
CA ASP A 12 -5.34 -4.77 -7.62
C ASP A 12 -5.45 -4.62 -6.09
N HIS A 13 -5.64 -3.39 -5.61
CA HIS A 13 -5.85 -3.07 -4.20
C HIS A 13 -4.69 -3.43 -3.27
N GLU A 14 -3.47 -3.41 -3.79
CA GLU A 14 -2.23 -3.55 -3.03
C GLU A 14 -1.52 -2.21 -2.91
N TRP A 15 -0.60 -2.11 -1.95
CA TRP A 15 0.28 -0.96 -1.81
C TRP A 15 1.70 -1.35 -1.46
N VAL A 16 2.66 -0.47 -1.77
CA VAL A 16 4.04 -0.57 -1.34
C VAL A 16 4.53 0.71 -0.64
N ARG A 17 5.21 0.53 0.49
CA ARG A 17 6.00 1.56 1.18
C ARG A 17 7.48 1.28 0.94
N VAL A 18 8.23 2.27 0.48
CA VAL A 18 9.67 2.13 0.19
C VAL A 18 10.48 2.94 1.20
N GLU A 19 11.39 2.27 1.89
CA GLU A 19 12.33 2.86 2.84
C GLU A 19 13.76 2.43 2.45
N GLY A 20 14.48 3.30 1.76
CA GLY A 20 15.79 2.98 1.18
C GLY A 20 15.70 1.81 0.20
N ASN A 21 16.32 0.69 0.56
CA ASN A 21 16.32 -0.54 -0.24
C ASN A 21 15.32 -1.60 0.24
N ILE A 22 14.48 -1.28 1.23
CA ILE A 22 13.46 -2.20 1.77
C ILE A 22 12.08 -1.74 1.31
N GLY A 23 11.30 -2.68 0.77
CA GLY A 23 9.89 -2.47 0.42
C GLY A 23 8.98 -3.29 1.34
N VAL A 24 7.96 -2.66 1.91
CA VAL A 24 6.87 -3.33 2.64
C VAL A 24 5.63 -3.31 1.77
N ILE A 25 5.02 -4.49 1.55
CA ILE A 25 3.83 -4.66 0.72
C ILE A 25 2.65 -5.06 1.62
N GLY A 26 1.47 -4.54 1.31
CA GLY A 26 0.23 -4.91 1.97
C GLY A 26 -0.99 -4.76 1.06
N ILE A 27 -2.14 -5.20 1.55
CA ILE A 27 -3.44 -4.96 0.91
C ILE A 27 -4.06 -3.68 1.46
N THR A 28 -4.90 -3.03 0.65
CA THR A 28 -5.64 -1.83 1.06
C THR A 28 -6.78 -2.18 2.02
N ASP A 29 -7.21 -1.17 2.79
CA ASP A 29 -8.39 -1.21 3.67
C ASP A 29 -9.69 -1.62 2.94
N TYR A 30 -9.74 -1.43 1.61
CA TYR A 30 -10.84 -1.87 0.75
C TYR A 30 -10.85 -3.39 0.52
N ALA A 31 -9.67 -4.02 0.43
CA ALA A 31 -9.55 -5.44 0.07
C ALA A 31 -9.58 -6.40 1.27
N GLN A 32 -9.50 -5.89 2.49
CA GLN A 32 -9.53 -6.69 3.73
C GLN A 32 -10.96 -7.08 4.19
N GLY A 33 -11.99 -6.76 3.40
CA GLY A 33 -13.41 -7.01 3.69
C GLY A 33 -14.03 -8.09 2.81
#